data_AF-A0A2J8Y464-F1
#
_entry.id   AF-A0A2J8Y464-F1
#
_cell.length_a   1.000
_cell.length_b   1.000
_cell.length_c   1.000
_cell.angle_alpha   90.00
_cell.angle_beta   90.00
_cell.angle_gamma   90.00
#
_symmetry.space_group_name_H-M   'P 1'
#
loop_
_entity.id
_entity.type
_entity.pdbx_description
1 polymer ?
#
loop_
_entity_poly.entity_id
_entity_poly.type
_entity_poly.pdbx_seq_one_letter_code
_entity_poly.pdbx_strand_id
1 'polypeptide(L)'
;MNYLDRYLSCVPTRKAQLQLLGAVCMLLASKLRETTPLTIEKLCIYTDHAVSPRQLRDWEVLVLGKLKWDLAAVIAHDFLALILHRLSLPRDRQALVKKHAQTFLALCATDYTFAMYP
;
A
#
# COMPACT_ATOMS: atom_id res chain seq x y z
N MET A 1 3.10 0.53 -0.42
CA MET A 1 4.50 0.98 -0.59
C MET A 1 4.67 2.43 -0.17
N ASN A 2 3.85 3.38 -0.67
CA ASN A 2 3.88 4.79 -0.24
C ASN A 2 4.06 5.04 1.28
N TYR A 3 3.28 4.38 2.15
CA TYR A 3 3.41 4.55 3.61
C TYR A 3 4.73 4.02 4.16
N LEU A 4 5.21 2.90 3.62
CA LEU A 4 6.48 2.28 4.01
C LEU A 4 7.64 3.23 3.67
N ASP A 5 7.67 3.75 2.45
CA ASP A 5 8.72 4.65 1.98
C ASP A 5 8.73 5.95 2.79
N ARG A 6 7.56 6.56 3.01
CA ARG A 6 7.43 7.79 3.82
C ARG A 6 7.83 7.57 5.29
N TYR A 7 7.48 6.43 5.88
CA TYR A 7 7.85 6.11 7.26
C TYR A 7 9.37 5.90 7.38
N LEU A 8 9.95 5.10 6.48
CA LEU A 8 11.40 4.84 6.48
C LEU A 8 12.24 6.07 6.14
N SER A 9 11.66 7.05 5.44
CA SER A 9 12.32 8.34 5.17
C SER A 9 12.58 9.18 6.41
N CYS A 10 11.83 8.95 7.51
CA CYS A 10 11.96 9.75 8.74
C CYS A 10 12.22 8.92 10.00
N VAL A 11 12.05 7.60 9.96
CA VAL A 11 12.23 6.71 11.12
C VAL A 11 13.23 5.59 10.80
N PRO A 12 14.43 5.58 11.43
CA PRO A 12 15.36 4.47 11.30
C PRO A 12 14.77 3.22 11.98
N THR A 13 14.43 2.22 11.18
CA THR A 13 13.75 1.00 11.64
C THR A 13 14.71 -0.19 11.60
N ARG A 14 14.65 -1.06 12.62
CA ARG A 14 15.51 -2.25 12.67
C ARG A 14 15.00 -3.32 11.70
N LYS A 15 15.91 -4.12 11.14
CA LYS A 15 15.58 -5.22 10.21
C LYS A 15 14.48 -6.15 10.74
N ALA A 16 14.54 -6.52 12.02
CA ALA A 16 13.57 -7.41 12.66
C ALA A 16 12.13 -6.84 12.72
N GLN A 17 11.96 -5.52 12.55
CA GLN A 17 10.66 -4.85 12.62
C GLN A 17 10.06 -4.59 11.23
N LEU A 18 10.77 -4.91 10.15
CA LEU A 18 10.30 -4.63 8.78
C LEU A 18 9.02 -5.39 8.42
N GLN A 19 8.89 -6.65 8.84
CA GLN A 19 7.68 -7.43 8.59
C GLN A 19 6.46 -6.85 9.32
N LEU A 20 6.63 -6.40 10.56
CA LEU A 20 5.61 -5.71 11.34
C LEU A 20 5.20 -4.38 10.70
N LEU A 21 6.19 -3.55 10.32
CA LEU A 21 5.92 -2.29 9.62
C LEU A 21 5.18 -2.52 8.29
N GLY A 22 5.60 -3.52 7.52
CA GLY A 22 4.93 -3.92 6.28
C GLY A 22 3.47 -4.34 6.52
N ALA A 23 3.20 -5.15 7.54
CA ALA A 23 1.85 -5.57 7.91
C ALA A 23 0.96 -4.37 8.31
N VAL A 24 1.49 -3.43 9.08
CA VAL A 24 0.77 -2.22 9.47
C VAL A 24 0.49 -1.31 8.27
N CYS A 25 1.44 -1.13 7.37
CA CYS A 25 1.23 -0.39 6.13
C CYS A 25 0.14 -1.03 5.25
N MET A 26 0.07 -2.36 5.18
CA MET A 26 -1.00 -3.08 4.49
C MET A 26 -2.37 -2.88 5.18
N LEU A 27 -2.41 -2.97 6.51
CA LEU A 27 -3.62 -2.73 7.30
C LEU A 27 -4.20 -1.33 7.03
N LEU A 28 -3.36 -0.29 7.14
CA LEU A 28 -3.76 1.09 6.93
C LEU A 28 -4.23 1.35 5.48
N ALA A 29 -3.55 0.76 4.50
CA ALA A 29 -3.91 0.93 3.09
C ALA A 29 -5.27 0.31 2.78
N SER A 30 -5.49 -0.91 3.27
CA SER A 30 -6.76 -1.62 3.10
C SER A 30 -7.90 -0.91 3.85
N LYS A 31 -7.68 -0.44 5.08
CA LYS A 31 -8.67 0.37 5.84
C LYS A 31 -9.14 1.63 5.12
N LEU A 32 -8.28 2.24 4.30
CA LEU A 32 -8.61 3.49 3.60
C LEU A 32 -9.25 3.26 2.23
N ARG A 33 -8.86 2.21 1.50
CA ARG A 33 -9.20 2.03 0.08
C ARG A 33 -10.16 0.88 -0.22
N GLU A 34 -10.34 -0.07 0.69
CA GLU A 34 -11.19 -1.24 0.46
C GLU A 34 -12.53 -1.15 1.22
N THR A 35 -13.60 -1.68 0.61
CA THR A 35 -14.91 -1.79 1.27
C THR A 35 -14.89 -2.72 2.47
N THR A 36 -14.10 -3.79 2.39
CA THR A 36 -13.94 -4.78 3.47
C THR A 36 -12.45 -4.89 3.81
N PRO A 37 -11.96 -4.10 4.77
CA PRO A 37 -10.55 -4.07 5.09
C PRO A 37 -9.99 -5.39 5.62
N LEU A 38 -8.68 -5.57 5.49
CA LEU A 38 -7.91 -6.63 6.12
C LEU A 38 -8.02 -6.53 7.64
N THR A 39 -8.26 -7.67 8.30
CA THR A 39 -8.28 -7.73 9.76
C THR A 39 -6.88 -7.98 10.31
N ILE A 40 -6.68 -7.61 11.56
CA ILE A 40 -5.43 -7.86 12.28
C ILE A 40 -5.16 -9.37 12.38
N GLU A 41 -6.20 -10.20 12.59
CA GLU A 41 -5.99 -11.66 12.68
C GLU A 41 -5.48 -12.25 11.36
N LYS A 42 -6.04 -11.81 10.21
CA LYS A 42 -5.57 -12.25 8.89
C LYS A 42 -4.09 -11.92 8.69
N LEU A 43 -3.69 -10.69 9.03
CA LEU A 43 -2.29 -10.28 8.92
C LEU A 43 -1.38 -11.06 9.87
N CYS A 44 -1.81 -11.37 11.09
CA CYS A 44 -1.02 -12.19 12.02
C CYS A 44 -0.74 -13.58 11.43
N ILE A 45 -1.73 -14.21 10.78
CA ILE A 45 -1.57 -15.50 10.10
C ILE A 45 -0.55 -15.37 8.95
N TYR A 46 -0.65 -14.33 8.12
CA TYR A 46 0.31 -14.10 7.01
C TYR A 46 1.74 -13.83 7.48
N THR A 47 1.91 -13.40 8.73
CA THR A 47 3.24 -13.24 9.34
C THR A 47 3.76 -14.51 10.00
N ASP A 48 3.13 -15.66 9.77
CA ASP A 48 3.44 -16.93 10.46
C ASP A 48 3.49 -16.76 11.99
N HIS A 49 2.54 -15.96 12.51
CA HIS A 49 2.45 -15.58 13.92
C HIS A 49 3.71 -14.92 14.53
N ALA A 50 4.70 -14.52 13.71
CA ALA A 50 5.86 -13.76 14.16
C ALA A 50 5.49 -12.34 14.64
N VAL A 51 4.34 -11.82 14.17
CA VAL A 51 3.77 -10.55 14.61
C VAL A 51 2.50 -10.80 15.41
N SER A 52 2.47 -10.30 16.65
CA SER A 52 1.30 -10.42 17.52
C SER A 52 0.23 -9.35 17.22
N PRO A 53 -1.06 -9.63 17.52
CA PRO A 53 -2.13 -8.65 17.36
C PRO A 53 -1.91 -7.36 18.16
N ARG A 54 -1.26 -7.45 19.33
CA ARG A 54 -0.93 -6.28 20.17
C ARG A 54 0.07 -5.38 19.46
N GLN A 55 1.15 -5.96 18.91
CA GLN A 55 2.14 -5.20 18.14
C GLN A 55 1.51 -4.48 16.95
N LEU A 56 0.59 -5.14 16.21
CA LEU A 56 -0.13 -4.50 15.11
C LEU A 56 -0.96 -3.28 15.55
N ARG A 57 -1.68 -3.37 16.68
CA ARG A 57 -2.47 -2.24 17.22
C ARG A 57 -1.59 -1.08 17.66
N ASP A 58 -0.51 -1.37 18.38
CA ASP A 58 0.40 -0.35 18.89
C ASP A 58 1.13 0.36 17.74
N TRP A 59 1.58 -0.42 16.74
CA TRP A 59 2.27 0.12 15.58
C TRP A 59 1.36 0.84 14.61
N GLU A 60 0.08 0.47 14.53
CA GLU A 60 -0.91 1.22 13.75
C GLU A 60 -0.95 2.68 14.19
N VAL A 61 -1.07 2.94 15.49
CA VAL A 61 -1.07 4.30 16.05
C VAL A 61 0.28 4.99 15.86
N LEU A 62 1.38 4.25 16.02
CA LEU A 62 2.74 4.77 15.80
C LEU A 62 2.93 5.26 14.36
N VAL A 63 2.56 4.45 13.37
CA VAL A 63 2.71 4.77 11.94
C VAL A 63 1.81 5.94 11.57
N LEU A 64 0.55 5.95 12.04
CA LEU A 64 -0.37 7.08 11.87
C LEU A 64 0.23 8.38 12.42
N GLY A 65 0.77 8.35 13.64
CA GLY A 65 1.41 9.51 14.26
C GLY A 65 2.62 10.02 13.47
N LYS A 66 3.48 9.11 12.99
CA LYS A 66 4.67 9.48 12.19
C LYS A 66 4.32 10.03 10.82
N LEU A 67 3.25 9.53 10.20
CA LEU A 67 2.72 10.03 8.93
C LEU A 67 1.75 11.21 9.11
N LYS A 68 1.59 11.73 10.34
CA LYS A 68 0.69 12.84 10.67
C LYS A 68 -0.75 12.63 10.20
N TRP A 69 -1.21 11.37 10.21
CA TRP A 69 -2.53 10.95 9.73
C TRP A 69 -2.79 11.25 8.24
N ASP A 70 -1.78 11.68 7.49
CA ASP A 70 -1.88 11.97 6.06
C ASP A 70 -1.74 10.67 5.25
N LEU A 71 -2.84 9.90 5.20
CA LEU A 71 -2.89 8.62 4.49
C LEU A 71 -3.57 8.72 3.12
N ALA A 72 -4.29 9.80 2.82
CA ALA A 72 -5.00 10.01 1.55
C ALA A 72 -4.06 10.41 0.40
N ALA A 73 -2.93 9.71 0.29
CA ALA A 73 -1.94 9.93 -0.75
C ALA A 73 -2.50 9.49 -2.11
N VAL A 74 -2.26 10.33 -3.12
CA VAL A 74 -2.49 10.00 -4.53
C VAL A 74 -1.40 9.03 -4.99
N ILE A 75 -1.80 7.94 -5.63
CA ILE A 75 -0.90 6.94 -6.18
C ILE A 75 -1.16 6.74 -7.67
N ALA A 76 -0.22 6.16 -8.40
CA ALA A 76 -0.34 5.90 -9.84
C ALA A 76 -1.64 5.17 -10.24
N HIS A 77 -2.18 4.31 -9.36
CA HIS A 77 -3.46 3.63 -9.59
C HIS A 77 -4.65 4.60 -9.74
N ASP A 78 -4.63 5.75 -9.07
CA ASP A 78 -5.73 6.73 -9.09
C ASP A 78 -5.88 7.39 -10.47
N PHE A 79 -4.79 7.49 -11.22
CA PHE A 79 -4.79 8.06 -12.57
C PHE A 79 -5.30 7.09 -13.64
N LEU A 80 -5.30 5.77 -13.37
CA LEU A 80 -5.59 4.77 -14.38
C LEU A 80 -7.00 4.95 -14.98
N ALA A 81 -8.01 5.19 -14.15
CA ALA A 81 -9.38 5.40 -14.62
C ALA A 81 -9.53 6.69 -15.46
N LEU A 82 -8.87 7.77 -15.02
CA LEU A 82 -8.92 9.07 -15.69
C LEU A 82 -8.26 9.02 -17.06
N ILE A 83 -7.08 8.41 -17.16
CA ILE A 83 -6.33 8.29 -18.41
C ILE A 83 -7.10 7.38 -19.38
N LEU A 84 -7.57 6.21 -18.93
CA LEU A 84 -8.32 5.28 -19.80
C LEU A 84 -9.59 5.92 -20.38
N HIS A 85 -10.27 6.78 -19.63
CA HIS A 85 -11.46 7.48 -20.13
C HIS A 85 -11.16 8.49 -21.24
N ARG A 86 -9.95 9.07 -21.25
CA ARG A 86 -9.50 10.03 -22.27
C ARG A 86 -8.95 9.36 -23.53
N LEU A 87 -8.69 8.05 -23.49
CA LEU A 87 -8.24 7.30 -24.65
C LEU A 87 -9.43 6.86 -25.49
N SER A 88 -9.26 6.85 -26.82
CA SER A 88 -10.25 6.34 -27.77
C SER A 88 -10.27 4.81 -27.80
N LEU A 89 -10.49 4.17 -26.64
CA LEU A 89 -10.55 2.72 -26.48
C LEU A 89 -11.99 2.25 -26.32
N PRO A 90 -12.45 1.27 -27.11
CA PRO A 90 -13.77 0.67 -26.93
C PRO A 90 -13.84 -0.01 -25.55
N ARG A 91 -14.99 0.12 -24.87
CA ARG A 91 -15.20 -0.37 -23.49
C ARG A 91 -14.88 -1.85 -23.33
N ASP A 92 -15.17 -2.64 -24.36
CA ASP A 92 -14.95 -4.09 -24.38
C ASP A 92 -13.47 -4.48 -24.21
N ARG A 93 -12.54 -3.61 -24.63
CA ARG A 93 -11.09 -3.84 -24.48
C ARG A 93 -10.50 -3.21 -23.23
N GLN A 94 -11.20 -2.27 -22.59
CA GLN A 94 -10.68 -1.54 -21.44
C GLN A 94 -10.38 -2.45 -20.25
N ALA A 95 -11.19 -3.50 -20.02
CA ALA A 95 -10.97 -4.43 -18.92
C ALA A 95 -9.61 -5.15 -19.02
N LEU A 96 -9.26 -5.64 -20.22
CA LEU A 96 -8.00 -6.32 -20.47
C LEU A 96 -6.81 -5.36 -20.33
N VAL A 97 -6.91 -4.17 -20.94
CA VAL A 97 -5.87 -3.13 -20.86
C VAL A 97 -5.65 -2.69 -19.42
N LYS A 98 -6.73 -2.45 -18.66
CA LYS A 98 -6.65 -2.07 -17.24
C LYS A 98 -5.95 -3.14 -16.42
N LYS A 99 -6.34 -4.41 -16.59
CA LYS A 99 -5.73 -5.55 -15.86
C LYS A 99 -4.24 -5.68 -16.17
N HIS A 100 -3.85 -5.52 -17.43
CA HIS A 100 -2.44 -5.55 -17.82
C HIS A 100 -1.66 -4.34 -17.30
N ALA A 101 -2.22 -3.13 -17.35
CA ALA A 101 -1.60 -1.94 -16.79
C ALA A 101 -1.34 -2.08 -15.28
N GLN A 102 -2.25 -2.70 -14.53
CA GLN A 102 -2.09 -2.96 -13.10
C GLN A 102 -0.86 -3.82 -12.78
N THR A 103 -0.42 -4.72 -13.67
CA THR A 103 0.80 -5.50 -13.43
C THR A 103 2.05 -4.62 -13.49
N PHE A 104 2.10 -3.65 -14.40
CA PHE A 104 3.19 -2.66 -14.45
C PHE A 104 3.16 -1.72 -13.24
N LEU A 105 1.97 -1.30 -12.80
CA LEU A 105 1.84 -0.52 -11.56
C LEU A 105 2.38 -1.30 -10.35
N ALA A 106 2.08 -2.60 -10.25
CA ALA A 106 2.62 -3.46 -9.20
C ALA A 106 4.14 -3.59 -9.30
N LEU A 107 4.68 -3.74 -10.52
CA LEU A 107 6.14 -3.77 -10.75
C LEU A 107 6.81 -2.49 -10.26
N CYS A 108 6.25 -1.33 -10.60
CA CYS A 108 6.78 -0.03 -10.15
C CYS A 108 6.72 0.11 -8.62
N ALA A 109 5.71 -0.47 -7.97
CA ALA A 109 5.63 -0.47 -6.51
C ALA A 109 6.67 -1.39 -5.85
N THR A 110 7.14 -2.44 -6.55
CA THR A 110 8.15 -3.38 -6.02
C THR A 110 9.59 -2.94 -6.26
N ASP A 111 9.85 -2.23 -7.34
CA ASP A 111 11.20 -1.81 -7.71
C ASP A 111 11.46 -0.38 -7.18
N TYR A 112 12.44 -0.27 -6.28
CA TYR A 112 12.78 0.97 -5.59
C TYR A 112 13.27 2.07 -6.54
N THR A 113 13.74 1.73 -7.74
CA THR A 113 14.10 2.72 -8.76
C THR A 113 12.94 3.66 -9.12
N PHE A 114 11.69 3.21 -8.92
CA PHE A 114 10.50 4.00 -9.19
C PHE A 114 9.92 4.74 -7.98
N ALA A 115 10.47 4.56 -6.77
CA ALA A 115 9.88 5.08 -5.54
C ALA A 115 9.78 6.62 -5.49
N MET A 116 10.66 7.31 -6.21
CA MET A 116 10.73 8.78 -6.26
C MET A 116 10.06 9.39 -7.50
N TYR A 117 9.45 8.58 -8.37
CA TYR A 117 8.72 9.12 -9.51
C TYR A 117 7.40 9.78 -9.09
N PRO A 118 6.96 10.80 -9.85
CA PRO A 118 5.65 11.42 -9.65
C PRO A 118 4.47 10.44 -9.78
#